data_AF-A0A497PTI7-F1
#
_entry.id   AF-A0A497PTI7-F1
#
_cell.length_a   1.000
_cell.length_b   1.000
_cell.length_c   1.000
_cell.angle_alpha   90.00
_cell.angle_beta   90.00
_cell.angle_gamma   90.00
#
_symmetry.space_group_name_H-M   'P 1'
#
loop_
_entity.id
_entity.type
_entity.pdbx_description
1 polymer ?
#
loop_
_entity_poly.entity_id
_entity_poly.type
_entity_poly.pdbx_seq_one_letter_code
_entity_poly.pdbx_strand_id
1 'polypeptide(L)'
;MGFLRTDENGARGVTFYDDSEGEMYNVAVVSGTSAATNTFVYDPSNHRLYAPTSLTMAAGDKVFALYAADGYTSATENKYFEILDSVNRPDSVGAIRQGQVEIYIVSDNDTSYKNAWRLTGCTVTSDLTREALAELGHLGPYDRPLTLPIPITVTIDTTAGDLEHWSRFADRYSEYDANTMTEIDLADLMASEDLKLVVKVFAQTDEEAGGTGANRKVAADSDLIGQAYWHNGVRGTYTAGDREYALKTIIVEHLKITDEAYTLDMGANATQTFGFRSTNDLYVVKGDLDITYITSGNKVRRNS
;
A
#
# COMPACT_ATOMS: atom_id res chain seq x y z
N MET A 1 13.98 17.19 1.22
CA MET A 1 13.38 16.41 0.11
C MET A 1 14.13 15.09 0.01
N GLY A 2 13.56 13.99 0.49
CA GLY A 2 14.19 12.65 0.50
C GLY A 2 14.03 11.87 -0.81
N PHE A 3 14.32 12.48 -1.97
CA PHE A 3 14.35 11.73 -3.24
C PHE A 3 15.65 10.92 -3.32
N LEU A 4 15.51 9.62 -3.56
CA LEU A 4 16.61 8.67 -3.61
C LEU A 4 17.15 8.44 -5.03
N ARG A 5 16.39 8.85 -6.05
CA ARG A 5 16.83 8.84 -7.45
C ARG A 5 17.47 10.16 -7.83
N THR A 6 18.46 10.09 -8.71
CA THR A 6 19.13 11.24 -9.30
C THR A 6 19.03 11.20 -10.83
N ASP A 7 19.08 12.37 -11.46
CA ASP A 7 19.21 12.51 -12.90
C ASP A 7 20.66 12.31 -13.36
N GLU A 8 20.88 12.41 -14.67
CA GLU A 8 22.22 12.28 -15.29
C GLU A 8 23.24 13.32 -14.79
N ASN A 9 22.78 14.42 -14.19
CA ASN A 9 23.60 15.50 -13.64
C ASN A 9 23.77 15.40 -12.11
N GLY A 10 23.26 14.32 -11.49
CA GLY A 10 23.31 14.10 -10.05
C GLY A 10 22.31 14.94 -9.24
N ALA A 11 21.41 15.68 -9.89
CA ALA A 11 20.30 16.33 -9.22
C ALA A 11 19.22 15.31 -8.87
N ARG A 12 18.38 15.58 -7.87
CA ARG A 12 17.27 14.68 -7.51
C ARG A 12 16.34 14.51 -8.72
N GLY A 13 15.92 13.28 -9.02
CA GLY A 13 15.20 12.97 -10.25
C GLY A 13 14.08 11.94 -10.09
N VAL A 14 13.20 11.92 -11.07
CA VAL A 14 12.14 10.93 -11.28
C VAL A 14 12.36 10.31 -12.65
N THR A 15 12.21 8.99 -12.76
CA THR A 15 12.29 8.33 -14.06
C THR A 15 10.90 8.28 -14.66
N PHE A 16 10.76 8.79 -15.86
CA PHE A 16 9.55 8.65 -16.67
C PHE A 16 9.80 7.62 -17.76
N TYR A 17 8.81 6.78 -18.03
CA TYR A 17 8.77 5.86 -19.16
C TYR A 17 7.60 6.23 -20.05
N ASP A 18 7.93 6.55 -21.30
CA ASP A 18 6.98 6.79 -22.37
C ASP A 18 6.71 5.45 -23.08
N ASP A 19 5.49 4.94 -23.00
CA ASP A 19 5.13 3.67 -23.64
C ASP A 19 5.02 3.81 -25.16
N SER A 20 4.65 5.00 -25.65
CA SER A 20 4.49 5.27 -27.08
C SER A 20 5.82 5.35 -27.81
N GLU A 21 6.84 5.91 -27.15
CA GLU A 21 8.20 6.01 -27.68
C GLU A 21 9.09 4.82 -27.24
N GLY A 22 8.68 4.09 -26.19
CA GLY A 22 9.45 3.00 -25.61
C GLY A 22 10.73 3.47 -24.90
N GLU A 23 10.81 4.74 -24.53
CA GLU A 23 12.01 5.36 -23.95
C GLU A 23 11.85 5.67 -22.46
N MET A 24 12.96 5.60 -21.72
CA MET A 24 13.05 6.04 -20.32
C MET A 24 13.93 7.28 -20.22
N TYR A 25 13.46 8.30 -19.53
CA TYR A 25 14.24 9.50 -19.24
C TYR A 25 14.15 9.91 -17.77
N ASN A 26 15.28 10.39 -17.23
CA ASN A 26 15.34 10.91 -15.86
C ASN A 26 15.12 12.41 -15.89
N VAL A 27 14.05 12.87 -15.25
CA VAL A 27 13.69 14.28 -15.16
C VAL A 27 14.01 14.81 -13.78
N ALA A 28 14.69 15.95 -13.72
CA ALA A 28 15.00 16.61 -12.47
C ALA A 28 13.75 17.00 -11.67
N VAL A 29 13.86 16.91 -10.34
CA VAL A 29 12.89 17.41 -9.37
C VAL A 29 13.41 18.69 -8.75
N VAL A 30 12.69 19.79 -8.95
CA VAL A 30 12.98 21.09 -8.35
C VAL A 30 11.97 21.41 -7.25
N SER A 31 12.35 22.26 -6.30
CA SER A 31 11.41 22.75 -5.28
C SER A 31 10.59 23.92 -5.84
N GLY A 32 9.27 23.93 -5.63
CA GLY A 32 8.40 25.02 -6.07
C GLY A 32 6.93 24.77 -5.73
N THR A 33 6.04 25.73 -5.97
CA THR A 33 4.63 25.65 -5.53
C THR A 33 3.63 25.34 -6.66
N SER A 34 4.08 25.17 -7.89
CA SER A 34 3.24 24.90 -9.07
C SER A 34 4.01 24.11 -10.13
N ALA A 35 3.29 23.45 -11.04
CA ALA A 35 3.89 22.75 -12.18
C ALA A 35 4.79 23.68 -13.02
N ALA A 36 5.87 23.13 -13.58
CA ALA A 36 6.81 23.81 -14.47
C ALA A 36 6.86 23.10 -15.83
N THR A 37 7.48 23.72 -16.84
CA THR A 37 7.43 23.19 -18.20
C THR A 37 8.14 21.84 -18.33
N ASN A 38 9.41 21.72 -17.91
CA ASN A 38 10.27 20.55 -18.23
C ASN A 38 10.85 19.84 -17.01
N THR A 39 10.33 20.12 -15.81
CA THR A 39 10.83 19.51 -14.57
C THR A 39 9.67 19.12 -13.69
N PHE A 40 9.87 18.06 -12.89
CA PHE A 40 8.96 17.77 -11.81
C PHE A 40 9.15 18.83 -10.73
N VAL A 41 8.05 19.33 -10.16
CA VAL A 41 8.11 20.32 -9.09
C VAL A 41 7.59 19.69 -7.81
N TYR A 42 8.45 19.54 -6.81
CA TYR A 42 8.05 19.15 -5.47
C TYR A 42 7.66 20.39 -4.67
N ASP A 43 6.41 20.42 -4.21
CA ASP A 43 5.89 21.44 -3.30
C ASP A 43 6.09 21.02 -1.85
N PRO A 44 7.05 21.64 -1.13
CA PRO A 44 7.31 21.29 0.25
C PRO A 44 6.18 21.69 1.20
N SER A 45 5.32 22.65 0.83
CA SER A 45 4.22 23.11 1.68
C SER A 45 3.08 22.09 1.68
N ASN A 46 2.83 21.47 0.52
CA ASN A 46 1.75 20.53 0.29
C ASN A 46 2.21 19.08 0.09
N HIS A 47 3.51 18.79 0.27
CA HIS A 47 4.22 17.54 -0.05
C HIS A 47 3.72 16.85 -1.32
N ARG A 48 3.48 17.63 -2.37
CA ARG A 48 2.95 17.16 -3.65
C ARG A 48 4.03 17.25 -4.71
N LEU A 49 4.09 16.24 -5.58
CA LEU A 49 4.91 16.28 -6.77
C LEU A 49 4.03 16.63 -7.98
N TYR A 50 4.33 17.76 -8.64
CA TYR A 50 3.68 18.16 -9.88
C TYR A 50 4.45 17.61 -11.08
N ALA A 51 3.72 16.99 -12.00
CA ALA A 51 4.26 16.61 -13.30
C ALA A 51 4.59 17.86 -14.14
N PRO A 52 5.59 17.78 -15.04
CA PRO A 52 5.87 18.85 -15.99
C PRO A 52 4.66 19.14 -16.88
N THR A 53 4.39 20.40 -17.22
CA THR A 53 3.26 20.75 -18.10
C THR A 53 3.50 20.39 -19.56
N SER A 54 4.75 20.16 -19.98
CA SER A 54 5.06 19.62 -21.32
C SER A 54 4.80 18.12 -21.41
N LEU A 55 4.66 17.43 -20.28
CA LEU A 55 4.42 16.01 -20.20
C LEU A 55 2.92 15.73 -20.28
N THR A 56 2.49 15.07 -21.36
CA THR A 56 1.13 14.55 -21.47
C THR A 56 1.17 13.06 -21.23
N MET A 57 0.65 12.60 -20.09
CA MET A 57 0.65 11.17 -19.75
C MET A 57 -0.42 10.42 -20.55
N ALA A 58 0.00 9.44 -21.34
CA ALA A 58 -0.87 8.52 -22.05
C ALA A 58 -1.11 7.23 -21.24
N ALA A 59 -2.11 6.45 -21.66
CA ALA A 59 -2.33 5.12 -21.09
C ALA A 59 -1.17 4.20 -21.46
N GLY A 60 -0.44 3.68 -20.45
CA GLY A 60 0.74 2.83 -20.64
C GLY A 60 2.01 3.42 -20.02
N ASP A 61 2.09 4.76 -19.96
CA ASP A 61 3.21 5.49 -19.39
C ASP A 61 3.39 5.20 -17.90
N LYS A 62 4.64 5.22 -17.43
CA LYS A 62 4.96 4.92 -16.02
C LYS A 62 5.86 5.99 -15.43
N VAL A 63 5.52 6.41 -14.21
CA VAL A 63 6.33 7.35 -13.44
C VAL A 63 6.93 6.62 -12.26
N PHE A 64 8.25 6.60 -12.18
CA PHE A 64 8.98 5.96 -11.10
C PHE A 64 9.64 7.01 -10.23
N ALA A 65 9.01 7.28 -9.09
CA ALA A 65 9.57 8.11 -8.03
C ALA A 65 9.92 7.23 -6.83
N LEU A 66 11.15 7.35 -6.33
CA LEU A 66 11.53 6.76 -5.04
C LEU A 66 11.81 7.89 -4.07
N TYR A 67 10.88 8.10 -3.16
CA TYR A 67 10.85 9.23 -2.24
C TYR A 67 10.56 8.74 -0.82
N ALA A 68 11.35 9.22 0.13
CA ALA A 68 11.16 9.02 1.55
C ALA A 68 10.67 10.34 2.18
N ALA A 69 9.36 10.48 2.35
CA ALA A 69 8.73 11.50 3.22
C ALA A 69 8.54 10.90 4.60
N ASP A 70 9.13 11.50 5.63
CA ASP A 70 8.54 11.43 6.94
C ASP A 70 7.75 12.71 7.11
N GLY A 71 6.48 12.61 7.47
CA GLY A 71 5.73 13.76 7.93
C GLY A 71 4.80 13.35 9.03
N TYR A 72 5.22 12.38 9.85
CA TYR A 72 4.55 12.08 11.10
C TYR A 72 4.90 13.11 12.17
N THR A 73 6.06 13.78 12.10
CA THR A 73 6.38 14.91 13.00
C THR A 73 7.26 15.95 12.30
N SER A 74 7.14 17.23 12.68
CA SER A 74 7.96 18.33 12.14
C SER A 74 9.47 18.21 12.46
N ALA A 75 9.87 17.24 13.28
CA ALA A 75 11.25 17.03 13.75
C ALA A 75 11.99 15.87 13.04
N THR A 76 11.32 15.12 12.17
CA THR A 76 11.82 13.85 11.58
C THR A 76 12.05 13.89 10.08
N GLU A 77 11.73 15.01 9.42
CA GLU A 77 11.93 15.15 7.98
C GLU A 77 13.40 14.91 7.57
N ASN A 78 13.64 13.87 6.76
CA ASN A 78 14.92 13.51 6.13
C ASN A 78 15.98 12.81 7.01
N LYS A 79 15.64 12.26 8.20
CA LYS A 79 16.62 11.57 9.08
C LYS A 79 16.87 10.08 8.78
N TYR A 80 16.43 9.57 7.62
CA TYR A 80 16.47 8.14 7.29
C TYR A 80 17.85 7.48 7.32
N PHE A 81 18.91 8.28 7.20
CA PHE A 81 20.31 7.81 7.23
C PHE A 81 21.11 8.42 8.38
N GLU A 82 20.47 9.17 9.29
CA GLU A 82 21.12 9.68 10.49
C GLU A 82 21.05 8.61 11.60
N ILE A 83 22.07 8.58 12.46
CA ILE A 83 22.04 7.74 13.66
C ILE A 83 20.83 8.17 14.50
N LEU A 84 19.92 7.21 14.73
CA LEU A 84 18.76 7.39 15.58
C LEU A 84 19.21 7.72 17.01
N ASP A 85 19.13 8.99 17.38
CA ASP A 85 19.19 9.45 18.75
C ASP A 85 17.83 9.20 19.43
N SER A 86 17.87 8.69 20.66
CA SER A 86 16.74 8.45 21.54
C SER A 86 15.74 9.61 21.68
N VAL A 87 16.16 10.86 21.50
CA VAL A 87 15.32 12.08 21.61
C VAL A 87 14.56 12.38 20.31
N ASN A 88 15.04 11.86 19.17
CA ASN A 88 14.51 12.14 17.83
C ASN A 88 13.89 10.92 17.16
N ARG A 89 13.60 9.86 17.93
CA ARG A 89 12.95 8.68 17.40
C ARG A 89 11.59 9.12 16.83
N PRO A 90 11.27 8.81 15.56
CA PRO A 90 9.92 9.06 15.05
C PRO A 90 8.95 8.42 16.01
N ASP A 91 7.93 9.18 16.41
CA ASP A 91 6.92 8.70 17.36
C ASP A 91 6.46 7.36 16.83
N SER A 92 6.82 6.32 17.58
CA SER A 92 6.35 4.99 17.28
C SER A 92 4.85 5.11 17.36
N VAL A 93 4.17 5.01 16.22
CA VAL A 93 2.79 4.53 16.18
C VAL A 93 2.83 3.35 17.14
N GLY A 94 2.21 3.53 18.32
CA GLY A 94 2.40 2.62 19.43
C GLY A 94 1.87 1.23 19.09
N ALA A 95 1.61 0.40 20.09
CA ALA A 95 0.80 -0.77 19.85
C ALA A 95 -0.56 -0.32 19.26
N ILE A 96 -0.84 -0.76 18.03
CA ILE A 96 -2.14 -0.53 17.39
C ILE A 96 -3.15 -1.45 18.08
N ARG A 97 -4.32 -0.92 18.40
CA ARG A 97 -5.43 -1.62 19.06
C ARG A 97 -6.37 -2.23 18.03
N GLN A 98 -7.17 -3.20 18.47
CA GLN A 98 -8.28 -3.71 17.67
C GLN A 98 -9.22 -2.54 17.29
N GLY A 99 -9.73 -2.54 16.05
CA GLY A 99 -10.59 -1.47 15.53
C GLY A 99 -9.86 -0.30 14.85
N GLN A 100 -8.53 -0.22 14.99
CA GLN A 100 -7.68 0.75 14.27
C GLN A 100 -7.11 0.20 12.95
N VAL A 101 -7.29 -1.09 12.66
CA VAL A 101 -6.80 -1.72 11.43
C VAL A 101 -7.98 -2.30 10.68
N GLU A 102 -8.03 -2.00 9.39
CA GLU A 102 -8.95 -2.63 8.46
C GLU A 102 -8.15 -3.38 7.40
N ILE A 103 -8.57 -4.61 7.11
CA ILE A 103 -7.85 -5.52 6.22
C ILE A 103 -8.84 -6.09 5.20
N TYR A 104 -8.50 -5.97 3.92
CA TYR A 104 -9.35 -6.40 2.82
C TYR A 104 -8.58 -7.13 1.73
N ILE A 105 -9.18 -8.13 1.11
CA ILE A 105 -8.79 -8.61 -0.23
C ILE A 105 -9.74 -7.99 -1.25
N VAL A 106 -9.18 -7.53 -2.36
CA VAL A 106 -9.91 -6.87 -3.44
C VAL A 106 -9.45 -7.45 -4.78
N SER A 107 -10.40 -7.72 -5.67
CA SER A 107 -10.13 -8.05 -7.08
C SER A 107 -9.78 -6.77 -7.86
N ASP A 108 -8.91 -6.86 -8.86
CA ASP A 108 -8.60 -5.74 -9.76
C ASP A 108 -9.85 -5.18 -10.47
N ASN A 109 -10.91 -5.97 -10.62
CA ASN A 109 -12.17 -5.53 -11.23
C ASN A 109 -13.09 -4.74 -10.26
N ASP A 110 -12.78 -4.68 -8.96
CA ASP A 110 -13.62 -3.95 -8.00
C ASP A 110 -13.37 -2.44 -8.07
N THR A 111 -14.46 -1.67 -8.07
CA THR A 111 -14.45 -0.21 -8.16
C THR A 111 -15.15 0.47 -6.97
N SER A 112 -15.70 -0.31 -6.04
CA SER A 112 -16.47 0.22 -4.90
C SER A 112 -16.31 -0.55 -3.59
N TYR A 113 -15.35 -1.48 -3.51
CA TYR A 113 -15.22 -2.45 -2.41
C TYR A 113 -16.48 -3.32 -2.23
N LYS A 114 -17.30 -3.49 -3.27
CA LYS A 114 -18.52 -4.32 -3.20
C LYS A 114 -18.15 -5.80 -3.07
N ASN A 115 -17.11 -6.22 -3.79
CA ASN A 115 -16.61 -7.59 -3.79
C ASN A 115 -15.51 -7.77 -2.75
N ALA A 116 -15.06 -6.69 -2.10
CA ALA A 116 -14.02 -6.75 -1.09
C ALA A 116 -14.38 -7.72 0.05
N TRP A 117 -13.39 -8.50 0.46
CA TRP A 117 -13.54 -9.45 1.55
C TRP A 117 -12.80 -8.96 2.78
N ARG A 118 -13.52 -8.82 3.90
CA ARG A 118 -12.96 -8.34 5.16
C ARG A 118 -12.25 -9.48 5.90
N LEU A 119 -11.04 -9.19 6.37
CA LEU A 119 -10.19 -10.18 7.03
C LEU A 119 -10.07 -9.89 8.51
N THR A 120 -9.81 -10.93 9.30
CA THR A 120 -9.66 -10.82 10.76
C THR A 120 -8.20 -10.60 11.16
N GLY A 121 -7.28 -11.23 10.42
CA GLY A 121 -5.85 -11.12 10.66
C GLY A 121 -5.07 -11.21 9.36
N CYS A 122 -3.89 -10.59 9.35
CA CYS A 122 -2.92 -10.75 8.29
C CYS A 122 -1.50 -10.67 8.87
N THR A 123 -0.65 -11.57 8.40
CA THR A 123 0.80 -11.50 8.60
C THR A 123 1.46 -11.32 7.24
N VAL A 124 2.22 -10.23 7.07
CA VAL A 124 3.05 -10.00 5.88
C VAL A 124 4.50 -10.16 6.28
N THR A 125 5.17 -11.17 5.73
CA THR A 125 6.58 -11.45 6.00
C THR A 125 7.37 -11.31 4.71
N SER A 126 8.47 -10.56 4.78
CA SER A 126 9.45 -10.42 3.70
C SER A 126 10.81 -10.81 4.25
N ASP A 127 11.47 -11.77 3.61
CA ASP A 127 12.81 -12.21 4.03
C ASP A 127 13.90 -11.50 3.23
N LEU A 128 14.67 -10.64 3.89
CA LEU A 128 15.74 -9.84 3.28
C LEU A 128 17.09 -10.57 3.32
N THR A 129 17.09 -11.82 2.84
CA THR A 129 18.32 -12.60 2.72
C THR A 129 19.29 -11.99 1.73
N ARG A 130 20.58 -12.18 1.99
CA ARG A 130 21.70 -11.71 1.15
C ARG A 130 22.49 -12.90 0.64
N GLU A 131 23.08 -12.78 -0.54
CA GLU A 131 23.78 -13.88 -1.21
C GLU A 131 24.94 -14.41 -0.37
N ALA A 132 25.03 -15.72 -0.15
CA ALA A 132 26.07 -16.38 0.65
C ALA A 132 27.49 -16.17 0.10
N LEU A 133 28.50 -16.07 0.98
CA LEU A 133 29.90 -15.92 0.55
C LEU A 133 30.40 -17.22 -0.08
N ALA A 134 30.84 -17.16 -1.34
CA ALA A 134 31.60 -18.24 -1.98
C ALA A 134 33.13 -18.11 -1.75
N GLU A 135 33.62 -16.93 -1.32
CA GLU A 135 35.05 -16.65 -1.18
C GLU A 135 35.38 -15.87 0.10
N LEU A 136 36.65 -15.97 0.53
CA LEU A 136 37.23 -15.46 1.78
C LEU A 136 37.43 -13.91 1.74
N GLY A 137 36.37 -13.14 1.47
CA GLY A 137 36.40 -11.67 1.34
C GLY A 137 35.93 -10.91 2.60
N HIS A 138 36.36 -9.65 2.74
CA HIS A 138 36.16 -8.82 3.96
C HIS A 138 34.88 -7.97 3.97
N LEU A 139 33.98 -8.09 2.99
CA LEU A 139 32.80 -7.22 2.92
C LEU A 139 31.89 -7.41 4.13
N GLY A 140 31.44 -6.30 4.72
CA GLY A 140 30.50 -6.29 5.82
C GLY A 140 29.14 -6.90 5.41
N PRO A 141 28.38 -7.47 6.36
CA PRO A 141 27.08 -8.11 6.04
C PRO A 141 26.10 -7.19 5.31
N TYR A 142 26.12 -5.89 5.60
CA TYR A 142 25.20 -4.89 5.02
C TYR A 142 25.70 -4.24 3.71
N ASP A 143 26.92 -4.54 3.28
CA ASP A 143 27.49 -4.04 2.02
C ASP A 143 27.23 -5.02 0.85
N ARG A 144 26.60 -6.17 1.13
CA ARG A 144 26.33 -7.23 0.14
C ARG A 144 25.05 -6.98 -0.65
N PRO A 145 24.97 -7.39 -1.91
CA PRO A 145 23.70 -7.37 -2.64
C PRO A 145 22.65 -8.26 -1.94
N LEU A 146 21.39 -7.84 -2.00
CA LEU A 146 20.24 -8.64 -1.57
C LEU A 146 20.02 -9.78 -2.56
N THR A 147 19.61 -10.94 -2.05
CA THR A 147 19.17 -12.04 -2.89
C THR A 147 17.81 -11.66 -3.50
N LEU A 148 17.75 -11.59 -4.83
CA LEU A 148 16.51 -11.38 -5.56
C LEU A 148 16.10 -12.70 -6.23
N PRO A 149 14.80 -13.05 -6.29
CA PRO A 149 13.65 -12.30 -5.74
C PRO A 149 13.53 -12.38 -4.21
N ILE A 150 13.03 -11.31 -3.58
CA ILE A 150 12.73 -11.28 -2.14
C ILE A 150 11.39 -11.97 -1.91
N PRO A 151 11.32 -13.14 -1.25
CA PRO A 151 10.04 -13.81 -1.05
C PRO A 151 9.16 -13.01 -0.08
N ILE A 152 7.95 -12.66 -0.54
CA ILE A 152 6.89 -12.10 0.29
C ILE A 152 5.83 -13.18 0.52
N THR A 153 5.68 -13.56 1.78
CA THR A 153 4.64 -14.49 2.23
C THR A 153 3.56 -13.71 2.96
N VAL A 154 2.32 -13.91 2.56
CA VAL A 154 1.16 -13.29 3.18
C VAL A 154 0.28 -14.41 3.74
N THR A 155 0.03 -14.39 5.04
CA THR A 155 -0.89 -15.32 5.70
C THR A 155 -2.09 -14.54 6.20
N ILE A 156 -3.29 -15.02 5.89
CA ILE A 156 -4.54 -14.32 6.15
C ILE A 156 -5.46 -15.24 6.94
N ASP A 157 -6.06 -14.68 8.00
CA ASP A 157 -7.02 -15.37 8.85
C ASP A 157 -8.40 -14.75 8.68
N THR A 158 -9.38 -15.61 8.46
CA THR A 158 -10.78 -15.23 8.32
C THR A 158 -11.69 -16.12 9.13
N THR A 159 -12.85 -15.58 9.50
CA THR A 159 -13.94 -16.41 10.03
C THR A 159 -14.40 -17.35 8.91
N ALA A 160 -14.59 -18.63 9.22
CA ALA A 160 -14.91 -19.69 8.27
C ALA A 160 -15.88 -19.21 7.19
N GLY A 161 -15.44 -19.28 5.93
CA GLY A 161 -16.20 -18.77 4.81
C GLY A 161 -17.23 -19.75 4.29
N ASP A 162 -18.37 -19.21 3.85
CA ASP A 162 -19.36 -19.93 3.08
C ASP A 162 -19.18 -19.64 1.58
N LEU A 163 -20.15 -20.08 0.77
CA LEU A 163 -20.16 -19.86 -0.66
C LEU A 163 -20.09 -18.36 -1.03
N GLU A 164 -20.55 -17.46 -0.15
CA GLU A 164 -20.45 -16.01 -0.36
C GLU A 164 -18.97 -15.58 -0.41
N HIS A 165 -18.18 -16.01 0.57
CA HIS A 165 -16.76 -15.64 0.64
C HIS A 165 -15.97 -16.20 -0.54
N TRP A 166 -16.24 -17.45 -0.93
CA TRP A 166 -15.61 -18.05 -2.11
C TRP A 166 -15.98 -17.34 -3.41
N SER A 167 -17.22 -16.85 -3.53
CA SER A 167 -17.64 -16.11 -4.72
C SER A 167 -16.90 -14.78 -4.90
N ARG A 168 -16.44 -14.16 -3.80
CA ARG A 168 -15.63 -12.94 -3.82
C ARG A 168 -14.22 -13.20 -4.34
N PHE A 169 -13.64 -14.36 -4.02
CA PHE A 169 -12.33 -14.79 -4.53
C PHE A 169 -12.34 -15.13 -6.01
N ALA A 170 -13.42 -15.78 -6.47
CA ALA A 170 -13.61 -16.19 -7.85
C ALA A 170 -14.06 -15.03 -8.77
N ASP A 171 -14.26 -13.82 -8.22
CA ASP A 171 -14.89 -12.68 -8.90
C ASP A 171 -16.30 -12.98 -9.46
N ARG A 172 -17.00 -13.95 -8.84
CA ARG A 172 -18.35 -14.41 -9.19
C ARG A 172 -19.43 -13.93 -8.20
N TYR A 173 -19.10 -12.93 -7.36
CA TYR A 173 -20.04 -12.41 -6.36
C TYR A 173 -21.36 -11.91 -6.97
N SER A 174 -21.33 -11.38 -8.20
CA SER A 174 -22.55 -10.95 -8.90
C SER A 174 -23.54 -12.09 -9.17
N GLU A 175 -23.04 -13.30 -9.42
CA GLU A 175 -23.88 -14.49 -9.63
C GLU A 175 -24.41 -15.05 -8.31
N TYR A 176 -23.64 -14.92 -7.22
CA TYR A 176 -24.09 -15.23 -5.87
C TYR A 176 -25.21 -14.29 -5.43
N ASP A 177 -25.01 -12.97 -5.58
CA ASP A 177 -25.99 -11.92 -5.25
C ASP A 177 -27.31 -12.10 -6.06
N ALA A 178 -27.21 -12.58 -7.30
CA ALA A 178 -28.35 -12.90 -8.15
C ALA A 178 -29.01 -14.26 -7.85
N ASN A 179 -28.48 -15.06 -6.91
CA ASN A 179 -28.90 -16.45 -6.63
C ASN A 179 -28.87 -17.37 -7.86
N THR A 180 -28.00 -17.09 -8.83
CA THR A 180 -27.84 -17.91 -10.05
C THR A 180 -26.62 -18.82 -9.98
N MET A 181 -25.73 -18.60 -9.01
CA MET A 181 -24.52 -19.38 -8.85
C MET A 181 -24.84 -20.78 -8.32
N THR A 182 -24.33 -21.79 -9.03
CA THR A 182 -24.61 -23.21 -8.72
C THR A 182 -23.38 -23.89 -8.11
N GLU A 183 -22.19 -23.54 -8.58
CA GLU A 183 -20.91 -24.07 -8.11
C GLU A 183 -19.79 -23.05 -8.32
N ILE A 184 -18.75 -23.17 -7.50
CA ILE A 184 -17.45 -22.52 -7.66
C ILE A 184 -16.43 -23.65 -7.73
N ASP A 185 -15.58 -23.63 -8.75
CA ASP A 185 -14.52 -24.61 -8.90
C ASP A 185 -13.13 -24.00 -8.68
N LEU A 186 -12.11 -24.86 -8.68
CA LEU A 186 -10.73 -24.42 -8.54
C LEU A 186 -10.26 -23.61 -9.76
N ALA A 187 -10.86 -23.81 -10.93
CA ALA A 187 -10.50 -23.06 -12.13
C ALA A 187 -10.95 -21.59 -11.99
N ASP A 188 -12.14 -21.34 -11.45
CA ASP A 188 -12.64 -20.02 -11.11
C ASP A 188 -11.72 -19.31 -10.11
N LEU A 189 -11.23 -20.04 -9.10
CA LEU A 189 -10.31 -19.49 -8.10
C LEU A 189 -8.94 -19.16 -8.71
N MET A 190 -8.43 -20.00 -9.62
CA MET A 190 -7.17 -19.74 -10.32
C MET A 190 -7.29 -18.70 -11.44
N ALA A 191 -8.50 -18.47 -11.96
CA ALA A 191 -8.79 -17.49 -13.00
C ALA A 191 -8.84 -16.05 -12.49
N SER A 192 -8.96 -15.83 -11.16
CA SER A 192 -8.79 -14.49 -10.59
C SER A 192 -7.34 -14.02 -10.80
N GLU A 193 -7.14 -13.20 -11.83
CA GLU A 193 -5.80 -12.93 -12.33
C GLU A 193 -4.98 -12.04 -11.38
N ASP A 194 -5.59 -11.15 -10.58
CA ASP A 194 -4.86 -10.24 -9.68
C ASP A 194 -5.64 -9.87 -8.40
N LEU A 195 -5.49 -10.68 -7.35
CA LEU A 195 -5.95 -10.33 -6.01
C LEU A 195 -4.97 -9.37 -5.34
N LYS A 196 -5.50 -8.37 -4.63
CA LYS A 196 -4.73 -7.37 -3.88
C LYS A 196 -5.15 -7.37 -2.41
N LEU A 197 -4.16 -7.41 -1.52
CA LEU A 197 -4.37 -7.18 -0.08
C LEU A 197 -4.22 -5.69 0.18
N VAL A 198 -5.19 -5.13 0.89
CA VAL A 198 -5.19 -3.75 1.34
C VAL A 198 -5.29 -3.74 2.86
N VAL A 199 -4.29 -3.17 3.53
CA VAL A 199 -4.30 -2.91 4.97
C VAL A 199 -4.36 -1.40 5.19
N LYS A 200 -5.41 -0.93 5.85
CA LYS A 200 -5.58 0.48 6.24
C LYS A 200 -5.43 0.61 7.74
N VAL A 201 -4.61 1.57 8.17
CA VAL A 201 -4.36 1.88 9.58
C VAL A 201 -4.93 3.24 9.91
N PHE A 202 -5.80 3.30 10.91
CA PHE A 202 -6.50 4.47 11.41
C PHE A 202 -5.96 4.89 12.77
N ALA A 203 -6.31 6.10 13.21
CA ALA A 203 -5.84 6.63 14.49
C ALA A 203 -6.83 6.30 15.61
N GLN A 204 -8.12 6.35 15.35
CA GLN A 204 -9.17 6.04 16.31
C GLN A 204 -9.59 4.57 16.20
N THR A 205 -10.18 4.00 17.25
CA THR A 205 -10.88 2.71 17.09
C THR A 205 -12.17 2.91 16.28
N ASP A 206 -12.71 1.85 15.71
CA ASP A 206 -14.01 1.86 15.02
C ASP A 206 -15.16 2.25 15.95
N GLU A 207 -15.08 1.88 17.23
CA GLU A 207 -16.00 2.32 18.28
C GLU A 207 -15.95 3.85 18.50
N GLU A 208 -14.75 4.41 18.65
CA GLU A 208 -14.53 5.85 18.83
C GLU A 208 -14.95 6.65 17.59
N ALA A 209 -14.67 6.12 16.40
CA ALA A 209 -15.02 6.74 15.13
C ALA A 209 -16.52 6.58 14.76
N GLY A 210 -17.27 5.79 15.53
CA GLY A 210 -18.71 5.57 15.34
C GLY A 210 -19.07 4.81 14.06
N GLY A 211 -18.16 3.99 13.51
CA GLY A 211 -18.39 3.27 12.26
C GLY A 211 -17.15 2.58 11.68
N THR A 212 -17.30 2.02 10.47
CA THR A 212 -16.21 1.38 9.71
C THR A 212 -16.09 1.97 8.31
N GLY A 213 -14.91 1.88 7.69
CA GLY A 213 -14.60 2.40 6.37
C GLY A 213 -14.97 3.87 6.18
N ALA A 214 -15.76 4.18 5.15
CA ALA A 214 -16.16 5.55 4.83
C ALA A 214 -17.08 6.21 5.88
N ASN A 215 -17.65 5.43 6.81
CA ASN A 215 -18.53 5.93 7.85
C ASN A 215 -17.79 6.35 9.14
N ARG A 216 -16.47 6.14 9.19
CA ARG A 216 -15.63 6.57 10.31
C ARG A 216 -15.56 8.08 10.37
N LYS A 217 -15.73 8.66 11.56
CA LYS A 217 -15.68 10.10 11.78
C LYS A 217 -14.68 10.49 12.84
N VAL A 218 -14.08 11.66 12.69
CA VAL A 218 -13.24 12.27 13.70
C VAL A 218 -14.10 12.65 14.90
N ALA A 219 -13.86 12.00 16.04
CA ALA A 219 -14.59 12.30 17.28
C ALA A 219 -14.38 13.76 17.70
N ALA A 220 -15.38 14.34 18.37
CA ALA A 220 -15.39 15.77 18.70
C ALA A 220 -14.26 16.21 19.66
N ASP A 221 -13.71 15.26 20.40
CA ASP A 221 -12.63 15.37 21.37
C ASP A 221 -11.34 14.64 20.92
N SER A 222 -11.27 14.28 19.64
CA SER A 222 -10.12 13.56 19.08
C SER A 222 -8.88 14.45 18.96
N ASP A 223 -7.72 13.91 19.35
CA ASP A 223 -6.40 14.53 19.11
C ASP A 223 -6.07 14.68 17.62
N LEU A 224 -6.85 14.06 16.73
CA LEU A 224 -6.76 14.25 15.29
C LEU A 224 -7.16 15.66 14.86
N ILE A 225 -7.98 16.37 15.63
CA ILE A 225 -8.45 17.72 15.24
C ILE A 225 -7.24 18.66 15.11
N GLY A 226 -7.12 19.30 13.94
CA GLY A 226 -5.96 20.14 13.61
C GLY A 226 -4.74 19.37 13.07
N GLN A 227 -4.76 18.04 13.07
CA GLN A 227 -3.73 17.22 12.45
C GLN A 227 -3.94 17.10 10.94
N ALA A 228 -2.83 16.90 10.22
CA ALA A 228 -2.87 16.74 8.77
C ALA A 228 -3.28 15.31 8.40
N TYR A 229 -4.17 15.19 7.42
CA TYR A 229 -4.48 13.92 6.76
C TYR A 229 -4.05 13.95 5.30
N TRP A 230 -3.96 12.76 4.71
CA TRP A 230 -3.60 12.57 3.31
C TRP A 230 -4.66 11.70 2.66
N HIS A 231 -5.26 12.18 1.58
CA HIS A 231 -6.27 11.46 0.81
C HIS A 231 -5.93 11.57 -0.67
N ASN A 232 -5.63 10.45 -1.34
CA ASN A 232 -5.18 10.42 -2.73
C ASN A 232 -4.02 11.39 -3.02
N GLY A 233 -3.09 11.49 -2.07
CA GLY A 233 -1.95 12.42 -2.17
C GLY A 233 -2.28 13.90 -1.93
N VAL A 234 -3.53 14.25 -1.60
CA VAL A 234 -3.92 15.60 -1.21
C VAL A 234 -3.89 15.73 0.30
N ARG A 235 -3.17 16.74 0.80
CA ARG A 235 -3.13 17.09 2.21
C ARG A 235 -4.37 17.87 2.61
N GLY A 236 -5.01 17.47 3.69
CA GLY A 236 -6.03 18.24 4.38
C GLY A 236 -5.72 18.39 5.87
N THR A 237 -6.64 18.99 6.61
CA THR A 237 -6.55 19.11 8.07
C THR A 237 -7.88 18.67 8.66
N TYR A 238 -7.84 17.79 9.66
CA TYR A 238 -9.05 17.28 10.27
C TYR A 238 -9.77 18.35 11.09
N THR A 239 -11.10 18.35 10.98
CA THR A 239 -12.02 19.03 11.88
C THR A 239 -12.99 18.03 12.51
N ALA A 240 -13.64 18.41 13.62
CA ALA A 240 -14.58 17.53 14.31
C ALA A 240 -15.74 17.14 13.40
N GLY A 241 -16.04 15.84 13.34
CA GLY A 241 -17.12 15.29 12.50
C GLY A 241 -16.75 15.05 11.03
N ASP A 242 -15.54 15.42 10.61
CA ASP A 242 -15.01 15.02 9.30
C ASP A 242 -14.88 13.50 9.21
N ARG A 243 -14.84 12.98 7.98
CA ARG A 243 -14.49 11.58 7.75
C ARG A 243 -13.05 11.33 8.24
N GLU A 244 -12.85 10.26 8.98
CA GLU A 244 -11.50 9.78 9.32
C GLU A 244 -10.90 9.07 8.10
N TYR A 245 -9.68 9.44 7.75
CA TYR A 245 -8.88 8.84 6.70
C TYR A 245 -7.78 7.97 7.30
N ALA A 246 -7.42 6.88 6.60
CA ALA A 246 -6.31 6.05 6.98
C ALA A 246 -5.01 6.88 7.05
N LEU A 247 -4.23 6.68 8.10
CA LEU A 247 -2.90 7.27 8.26
C LEU A 247 -1.87 6.61 7.33
N LYS A 248 -2.07 5.31 7.09
CA LYS A 248 -1.20 4.48 6.25
C LYS A 248 -2.03 3.43 5.54
N THR A 249 -1.71 3.24 4.27
CA THR A 249 -2.27 2.18 3.43
C THR A 249 -1.13 1.29 2.95
N ILE A 250 -1.20 0.00 3.25
CA ILE A 250 -0.29 -1.02 2.76
C ILE A 250 -1.02 -1.82 1.69
N ILE A 251 -0.37 -2.02 0.55
CA ILE A 251 -0.93 -2.75 -0.58
C ILE A 251 0.04 -3.86 -0.96
N VAL A 252 -0.46 -5.09 -1.05
CA VAL A 252 0.28 -6.22 -1.63
C VAL A 252 -0.45 -6.66 -2.90
N GLU A 253 0.22 -6.62 -4.03
CA GLU A 253 -0.36 -6.99 -5.33
C GLU A 253 0.01 -8.42 -5.73
N HIS A 254 -0.66 -8.92 -6.77
CA HIS A 254 -0.35 -10.20 -7.41
C HIS A 254 -0.42 -11.38 -6.44
N LEU A 255 -1.42 -11.38 -5.56
CA LEU A 255 -1.60 -12.47 -4.60
C LEU A 255 -2.17 -13.69 -5.31
N LYS A 256 -1.49 -14.82 -5.12
CA LYS A 256 -1.94 -16.14 -5.53
C LYS A 256 -2.03 -17.05 -4.32
N ILE A 257 -3.16 -17.73 -4.19
CA ILE A 257 -3.40 -18.71 -3.12
C ILE A 257 -2.42 -19.86 -3.32
N THR A 258 -1.74 -20.25 -2.24
CA THR A 258 -0.79 -21.37 -2.26
C THR A 258 -1.23 -22.53 -1.40
N ASP A 259 -1.92 -22.25 -0.32
CA ASP A 259 -2.43 -23.25 0.61
C ASP A 259 -3.68 -22.73 1.34
N GLU A 260 -4.43 -23.68 1.86
CA GLU A 260 -5.59 -23.47 2.70
C GLU A 260 -5.51 -24.45 3.86
N ALA A 261 -5.77 -23.94 5.06
CA ALA A 261 -5.89 -24.74 6.27
C ALA A 261 -7.22 -24.41 6.96
N TYR A 262 -7.98 -25.45 7.28
CA TYR A 262 -9.22 -25.33 8.02
C TYR A 262 -9.04 -25.92 9.42
N THR A 263 -9.34 -25.12 10.45
CA THR A 263 -9.32 -25.59 11.83
C THR A 263 -10.70 -25.40 12.45
N LEU A 264 -11.32 -26.51 12.83
CA LEU A 264 -12.56 -26.54 13.59
C LEU A 264 -12.24 -26.89 15.04
N ASP A 265 -12.23 -25.88 15.91
CA ASP A 265 -12.15 -26.07 17.35
C ASP A 265 -13.57 -26.02 17.96
N MET A 266 -13.89 -26.94 18.85
CA MET A 266 -15.18 -27.00 19.54
C MET A 266 -15.33 -25.96 20.66
N GLY A 267 -14.28 -25.17 20.94
CA GLY A 267 -14.28 -24.10 21.95
C GLY A 267 -14.04 -22.68 21.41
N ALA A 268 -13.73 -22.51 20.12
CA ALA A 268 -13.42 -21.22 19.49
C ALA A 268 -14.17 -21.06 18.16
N ASN A 269 -14.17 -19.85 17.59
CA ASN A 269 -14.77 -19.62 16.27
C ASN A 269 -14.06 -20.46 15.20
N ALA A 270 -14.83 -21.07 14.31
CA ALA A 270 -14.28 -21.76 13.14
C ALA A 270 -13.47 -20.77 12.31
N THR A 271 -12.16 -21.03 12.18
CA THR A 271 -11.21 -20.15 11.50
C THR A 271 -10.64 -20.87 10.30
N GLN A 272 -10.56 -20.14 9.19
CA GLN A 272 -9.98 -20.61 7.95
C GLN A 272 -8.80 -19.71 7.61
N THR A 273 -7.64 -20.34 7.46
CA THR A 273 -6.37 -19.67 7.18
C THR A 273 -5.97 -19.95 5.74
N PHE A 274 -5.64 -18.89 5.02
CA PHE A 274 -5.18 -18.95 3.64
C PHE A 274 -3.77 -18.38 3.56
N GLY A 275 -2.86 -19.11 2.91
CA GLY A 275 -1.55 -18.57 2.57
C GLY A 275 -1.51 -18.14 1.11
N PHE A 276 -0.88 -16.99 0.90
CA PHE A 276 -0.67 -16.39 -0.39
C PHE A 276 0.81 -16.13 -0.62
N ARG A 277 1.22 -16.22 -1.89
CA ARG A 277 2.48 -15.69 -2.38
C ARG A 277 2.20 -14.50 -3.30
N SER A 278 3.07 -13.50 -3.22
CA SER A 278 3.08 -12.33 -4.11
C SER A 278 4.38 -12.29 -4.91
N THR A 279 4.35 -11.72 -6.11
CA THR A 279 5.50 -11.53 -7.00
C THR A 279 6.36 -10.30 -6.65
N ASN A 280 6.43 -9.94 -5.35
CA ASN A 280 7.29 -8.90 -4.75
C ASN A 280 6.76 -7.46 -4.79
N ASP A 281 5.48 -7.26 -5.12
CA ASP A 281 4.89 -5.92 -5.18
C ASP A 281 4.20 -5.59 -3.85
N LEU A 282 4.98 -4.97 -2.96
CA LEU A 282 4.55 -4.42 -1.67
C LEU A 282 4.74 -2.91 -1.66
N TYR A 283 3.64 -2.18 -1.42
CA TYR A 283 3.62 -0.73 -1.35
C TYR A 283 3.17 -0.27 0.03
N VAL A 284 3.85 0.75 0.56
CA VAL A 284 3.43 1.44 1.78
C VAL A 284 3.24 2.90 1.43
N VAL A 285 2.00 3.36 1.50
CA VAL A 285 1.59 4.72 1.16
C VAL A 285 1.18 5.46 2.44
N LYS A 286 1.60 6.72 2.54
CA LYS A 286 1.13 7.62 3.59
C LYS A 286 -0.26 8.13 3.21
N GLY A 287 -1.22 7.99 4.11
CA GLY A 287 -2.60 8.42 3.90
C GLY A 287 -3.53 7.33 3.38
N ASP A 288 -4.76 7.76 3.12
CA ASP A 288 -5.81 6.96 2.52
C ASP A 288 -5.75 7.03 0.99
N LEU A 289 -6.07 5.89 0.38
CA LEU A 289 -6.20 5.74 -1.06
C LEU A 289 -7.60 5.21 -1.36
N ASP A 290 -8.27 5.87 -2.31
CA ASP A 290 -9.50 5.36 -2.90
C ASP A 290 -9.22 4.10 -3.73
N ILE A 291 -10.22 3.23 -3.82
CA ILE A 291 -10.13 1.96 -4.54
C ILE A 291 -9.66 2.13 -5.98
N THR A 292 -10.07 3.21 -6.67
CA THR A 292 -9.63 3.47 -8.03
C THR A 292 -8.10 3.54 -8.12
N TYR A 293 -7.42 4.14 -7.15
CA TYR A 293 -5.95 4.21 -7.12
C TYR A 293 -5.30 2.86 -6.80
N ILE A 294 -6.06 1.94 -6.21
CA ILE A 294 -5.62 0.58 -5.87
C ILE A 294 -5.84 -0.37 -7.05
N THR A 295 -6.94 -0.25 -7.78
CA THR A 295 -7.32 -1.18 -8.87
C THR A 295 -6.95 -0.65 -10.27
N SER A 296 -6.92 0.66 -10.51
CA SER A 296 -6.62 1.22 -11.85
C SER A 296 -5.13 1.30 -12.20
N GLY A 297 -4.27 0.52 -11.54
CA GLY A 297 -2.88 0.33 -11.97
C GLY A 297 -1.98 1.57 -11.92
N ASN A 298 -2.08 2.41 -10.89
CA ASN A 298 -1.03 3.38 -10.56
C ASN A 298 0.21 2.63 -10.04
N LYS A 299 0.88 1.99 -10.99
CA LYS A 299 2.01 1.08 -10.87
C LYS A 299 3.26 1.85 -10.47
N VAL A 300 3.60 1.90 -9.18
CA VAL A 300 5.00 2.13 -8.78
C VAL A 300 5.77 0.83 -8.97
N ARG A 301 5.77 0.25 -10.17
CA ARG A 301 6.48 -1.01 -10.42
C ARG A 301 7.98 -0.79 -10.22
N ARG A 302 8.63 -1.63 -9.43
CA ARG A 302 10.09 -1.77 -9.54
C ARG A 302 10.38 -2.46 -10.87
N ASN A 303 11.34 -1.94 -11.62
CA ASN A 303 11.76 -2.51 -12.89
C ASN A 303 12.13 -3.99 -12.73
N SER A 304 11.73 -4.76 -13.74
CA SER A 304 12.47 -5.90 -14.28
C SER A 304 13.92 -5.55 -14.60
#